data_AF-A0A0N0X859-F1
#
_entry.id   AF-A0A0N0X859-F1
#
_cell.length_a   1.000
_cell.length_b   1.000
_cell.length_c   1.000
_cell.angle_alpha   90.00
_cell.angle_beta   90.00
_cell.angle_gamma   90.00
#
_symmetry.space_group_name_H-M   'P 1'
#
loop_
_entity.id
_entity.type
_entity.pdbx_description
1 polymer ?
#
loop_
_entity_poly.entity_id
_entity_poly.type
_entity_poly.pdbx_seq_one_letter_code
_entity_poly.pdbx_strand_id
1 'polypeptide(L)'
;MNPIRPLSHSIQPLLVGEGEAASNLPAMHAAVLSGDSARVTQLRNEGVRINELDNEKRSPLDVLDTMRDIDEQSRSGMRMALLQSLSPTAPIGYMKPEALHGTPWGLEILQSGSLKGGVNDPKGGRESLERMVFFSDRTPESDKDETTRLNLRVKPRLYANGKGVNVSNASSRAQQHRLSQVITHAASNGKPLPTLPGTVTIEVSDLKQAAREGGAWLQRFLHDKYILKGAGQAFTKAPLGQGSSALKLPASITLRQGDSTKVLVDSELQDFFHQAAHTLQSELESGKAPYLSLLNRGTVVPLVFGFEKVKGLSAHEISTSIPGKNNRFMYKANEHRLAGGPDGGKIKEVEVRTLGDLVTLHLGCELKNIKLPEDLLVRLKTSKKEKAEYLDASAIARFRTNLLERVSEMSSGAPLNTLSLETLQEINAELRASDPRTFLRES
;
A
#
# COMPACT_ATOMS: atom_id res chain seq x y z
N MET A 1 7.99 -71.14 23.47
CA MET A 1 8.86 -71.45 22.33
C MET A 1 8.00 -71.64 21.09
N ASN A 2 8.11 -70.75 20.11
CA ASN A 2 8.31 -71.14 18.71
C ASN A 2 8.79 -69.90 17.93
N PRO A 3 9.81 -70.03 17.07
CA PRO A 3 10.51 -68.91 16.47
C PRO A 3 10.02 -68.56 15.06
N ILE A 4 10.48 -67.38 14.65
CA ILE A 4 10.35 -66.63 13.41
C ILE A 4 10.53 -67.47 12.13
N ARG A 5 9.70 -67.22 11.11
CA ARG A 5 10.10 -67.26 9.69
C ARG A 5 9.58 -66.02 8.93
N PRO A 6 10.38 -65.45 8.02
CA PRO A 6 10.07 -64.22 7.31
C PRO A 6 9.24 -64.48 6.06
N LEU A 7 8.26 -63.63 5.77
CA LEU A 7 7.63 -63.53 4.45
C LEU A 7 8.22 -62.33 3.72
N SER A 8 9.06 -62.67 2.75
CA SER A 8 9.54 -61.82 1.68
C SER A 8 8.38 -61.27 0.85
N HIS A 9 8.13 -59.97 0.93
CA HIS A 9 7.48 -59.23 -0.15
C HIS A 9 8.50 -58.27 -0.74
N SER A 10 9.08 -58.67 -1.88
CA SER A 10 9.72 -57.77 -2.82
C SER A 10 8.72 -56.67 -3.18
N ILE A 11 9.00 -55.44 -2.74
CA ILE A 11 8.39 -54.25 -3.30
C ILE A 11 9.06 -54.06 -4.67
N GLN A 12 8.33 -54.41 -5.72
CA GLN A 12 8.71 -54.01 -7.08
C GLN A 12 8.77 -52.48 -7.13
N PRO A 13 9.80 -51.88 -7.74
CA PRO A 13 9.78 -50.45 -8.01
C PRO A 13 8.65 -50.17 -9.02
N LEU A 14 7.75 -49.27 -8.65
CA LEU A 14 6.81 -48.63 -9.58
C LEU A 14 7.64 -47.91 -10.64
N LEU A 15 7.88 -48.58 -11.76
CA LEU A 15 8.21 -47.95 -13.03
C LEU A 15 7.00 -47.10 -13.42
N VAL A 16 7.05 -45.82 -13.06
CA VAL A 16 6.15 -44.81 -13.60
C VAL A 16 6.47 -44.71 -15.09
N GLY A 17 5.51 -45.06 -15.94
CA GLY A 17 5.65 -44.95 -17.38
C GLY A 17 5.94 -43.51 -17.79
N GLU A 18 7.13 -43.28 -18.34
CA GLU A 18 7.62 -41.99 -18.85
C GLU A 18 6.90 -41.52 -20.14
N GLY A 19 5.76 -42.12 -20.52
CA GLY A 19 5.14 -41.92 -21.84
C GLY A 19 3.80 -41.17 -21.88
N GLU A 20 2.97 -41.21 -20.84
CA GLU A 20 1.57 -40.74 -20.94
C GLU A 20 1.23 -39.50 -20.11
N ALA A 21 2.04 -39.11 -19.13
CA ALA A 21 1.78 -37.91 -18.33
C ALA A 21 2.29 -36.60 -19.00
N ALA A 22 3.25 -36.70 -19.92
CA ALA A 22 3.89 -35.54 -20.55
C ALA A 22 3.03 -34.90 -21.66
N SER A 23 2.06 -35.60 -22.23
CA SER A 23 1.31 -35.16 -23.43
C SER A 23 0.20 -34.14 -23.17
N ASN A 24 -0.09 -33.82 -21.90
CA ASN A 24 -1.20 -32.92 -21.53
C ASN A 24 -0.79 -31.79 -20.57
N LEU A 25 0.51 -31.52 -20.43
CA LEU A 25 1.01 -30.41 -19.61
C LEU A 25 1.01 -29.10 -20.42
N PRO A 26 0.69 -27.95 -19.78
CA PRO A 26 0.89 -26.66 -20.42
C PRO A 26 2.34 -26.47 -20.87
N ALA A 27 2.55 -25.78 -22.00
CA ALA A 27 3.86 -25.67 -22.65
C ALA A 27 4.95 -25.10 -21.73
N MET A 28 4.59 -24.18 -20.83
CA MET A 28 5.51 -23.61 -19.85
C MET A 28 5.99 -24.66 -18.84
N HIS A 29 5.08 -25.51 -18.34
CA HIS A 29 5.42 -26.59 -17.39
C HIS A 29 6.27 -27.67 -18.03
N ALA A 30 5.96 -28.05 -19.26
CA ALA A 30 6.75 -29.02 -20.02
C ALA A 30 8.21 -28.53 -20.20
N ALA A 31 8.40 -27.26 -20.57
CA ALA A 31 9.73 -26.65 -20.71
C ALA A 31 10.51 -26.57 -19.38
N VAL A 32 9.82 -26.33 -18.26
CA VAL A 32 10.45 -26.36 -16.92
C VAL A 32 10.89 -27.77 -16.56
N LEU A 33 10.03 -28.77 -16.74
CA LEU A 33 10.34 -30.17 -16.43
C LEU A 33 11.50 -30.71 -17.27
N SER A 34 11.62 -30.29 -18.53
CA SER A 34 12.72 -30.68 -19.42
C SER A 34 14.04 -29.95 -19.14
N GLY A 35 14.07 -29.00 -18.20
CA GLY A 35 15.27 -28.21 -17.92
C GLY A 35 15.63 -27.20 -19.02
N ASP A 36 14.73 -26.93 -19.98
CA ASP A 36 15.00 -26.07 -21.13
C ASP A 36 14.70 -24.58 -20.85
N SER A 37 15.67 -23.90 -20.24
CA SER A 37 15.58 -22.47 -19.92
C SER A 37 15.46 -21.57 -21.17
N ALA A 38 15.99 -22.02 -22.32
CA ALA A 38 15.89 -21.28 -23.58
C ALA A 38 14.45 -21.31 -24.10
N ARG A 39 13.80 -22.49 -24.06
CA ARG A 39 12.39 -22.63 -24.41
C ARG A 39 11.47 -21.84 -23.49
N VAL A 40 11.74 -21.82 -22.18
CA VAL A 40 11.01 -20.97 -21.23
C VAL A 40 11.12 -19.49 -21.62
N THR A 41 12.33 -19.03 -21.94
CA THR A 41 12.56 -17.64 -22.36
C THR A 41 11.81 -17.31 -23.65
N GLN A 42 11.84 -18.23 -24.63
CA GLN A 42 11.09 -18.09 -25.88
C GLN A 42 9.58 -17.96 -25.63
N LEU A 43 8.99 -18.89 -24.87
CA LEU A 43 7.54 -18.88 -24.56
C LEU A 43 7.11 -17.57 -23.88
N ARG A 44 7.93 -17.04 -22.97
CA ARG A 44 7.65 -15.74 -22.32
C ARG A 44 7.70 -14.57 -23.29
N ASN A 45 8.61 -14.59 -24.26
CA ASN A 45 8.69 -13.58 -25.32
C ASN A 45 7.51 -13.69 -26.30
N GLU A 46 6.96 -14.89 -26.48
CA GLU A 46 5.72 -15.16 -27.23
C GLU A 46 4.45 -14.75 -26.44
N GLY A 47 4.59 -14.32 -25.18
CA GLY A 47 3.50 -13.82 -24.35
C GLY A 47 2.85 -14.86 -23.45
N VAL A 48 3.36 -16.10 -23.43
CA VAL A 48 2.89 -17.14 -22.50
C VAL A 48 3.22 -16.72 -21.08
N ARG A 49 2.20 -16.74 -20.22
CA ARG A 49 2.33 -16.28 -18.84
C ARG A 49 2.80 -17.41 -17.94
N ILE A 50 3.61 -17.06 -16.93
CA ILE A 50 4.11 -18.00 -15.92
C ILE A 50 3.11 -18.29 -14.81
N ASN A 51 1.85 -17.91 -14.99
CA ASN A 51 0.83 -17.98 -13.95
C ASN A 51 -0.21 -19.08 -14.22
N GLU A 52 -0.08 -19.84 -15.30
CA GLU A 52 -0.94 -21.00 -15.58
C GLU A 52 -0.69 -22.12 -14.57
N LEU A 53 -1.73 -22.85 -14.20
CA LEU A 53 -1.65 -24.00 -13.30
C LEU A 53 -1.70 -25.30 -14.09
N ASP A 54 -0.95 -26.32 -13.65
CA ASP A 54 -1.10 -27.68 -14.18
C ASP A 54 -2.31 -28.40 -13.57
N ASN A 55 -2.50 -29.66 -13.96
CA ASN A 55 -3.56 -30.53 -13.45
C ASN A 55 -3.47 -30.77 -11.92
N GLU A 56 -2.30 -30.58 -11.33
CA GLU A 56 -2.04 -30.68 -9.88
C GLU A 56 -2.15 -29.32 -9.17
N LYS A 57 -2.62 -28.27 -9.87
CA LYS A 57 -2.72 -26.90 -9.37
C LYS A 57 -1.37 -26.29 -8.96
N ARG A 58 -0.28 -26.67 -9.64
CA ARG A 58 1.06 -26.11 -9.44
C ARG A 58 1.39 -25.07 -10.52
N SER A 59 2.03 -23.97 -10.13
CA SER A 59 2.61 -23.03 -11.08
C SER A 59 3.94 -23.57 -11.65
N PRO A 60 4.45 -23.06 -12.79
CA PRO A 60 5.77 -23.42 -13.30
C PRO A 60 6.90 -23.22 -12.26
N LEU A 61 6.76 -22.23 -11.36
CA LEU A 61 7.71 -22.00 -10.28
C LEU A 61 7.62 -23.06 -9.17
N ASP A 62 6.44 -23.61 -8.90
CA ASP A 62 6.28 -24.68 -7.91
C ASP A 62 6.81 -26.00 -8.46
N VAL A 63 6.64 -26.25 -9.76
CA VAL A 63 7.29 -27.37 -10.46
C VAL A 63 8.81 -27.25 -10.33
N LEU A 64 9.40 -26.10 -10.70
CA LEU A 64 10.85 -25.89 -10.57
C LEU A 64 11.35 -26.13 -9.14
N ASP A 65 10.63 -25.65 -8.13
CA ASP A 65 11.06 -25.77 -6.73
C ASP A 65 10.90 -27.19 -6.16
N THR A 66 10.15 -28.08 -6.82
CA THR A 66 9.95 -29.48 -6.41
C THR A 66 10.82 -30.48 -7.15
N MET A 67 11.43 -30.08 -8.27
CA MET A 67 12.41 -30.90 -9.01
C MET A 67 13.60 -31.25 -8.11
N ARG A 68 13.84 -32.54 -7.86
CA ARG A 68 14.94 -33.03 -7.01
C ARG A 68 16.25 -33.22 -7.78
N ASP A 69 16.15 -33.57 -9.06
CA ASP A 69 17.30 -34.02 -9.88
C ASP A 69 17.95 -32.91 -10.71
N ILE A 70 17.52 -31.66 -10.55
CA ILE A 70 18.12 -30.49 -11.20
C ILE A 70 19.23 -29.90 -10.32
N ASP A 71 20.41 -29.71 -10.90
CA ASP A 71 21.54 -29.06 -10.25
C ASP A 71 21.27 -27.56 -9.98
N GLU A 72 22.02 -26.97 -9.05
CA GLU A 72 21.75 -25.61 -8.58
C GLU A 72 21.97 -24.55 -9.67
N GLN A 73 22.93 -24.76 -10.58
CA GLN A 73 23.20 -23.83 -11.67
C GLN A 73 22.04 -23.83 -12.67
N SER A 74 21.57 -25.01 -13.08
CA SER A 74 20.41 -25.18 -13.95
C SER A 74 19.13 -24.65 -13.30
N ARG A 75 18.93 -24.90 -11.99
CA ARG A 75 17.79 -24.37 -11.24
C ARG A 75 17.79 -22.84 -11.21
N SER A 76 18.94 -22.23 -10.93
CA SER A 76 19.11 -20.78 -10.96
C SER A 76 18.84 -20.21 -12.36
N GLY A 77 19.39 -20.83 -13.41
CA GLY A 77 19.15 -20.46 -14.80
C GLY A 77 17.66 -20.55 -15.19
N MET A 78 16.97 -21.61 -14.79
CA MET A 78 15.53 -21.76 -15.02
C MET A 78 14.71 -20.72 -14.25
N ARG A 79 15.07 -20.44 -12.99
CA ARG A 79 14.41 -19.42 -12.17
C ARG A 79 14.57 -18.04 -12.81
N MET A 80 15.76 -17.73 -13.31
CA MET A 80 16.04 -16.52 -14.08
C MET A 80 15.18 -16.45 -15.35
N ALA A 81 15.12 -17.53 -16.14
CA ALA A 81 14.29 -17.60 -17.34
C ALA A 81 12.80 -17.32 -17.03
N LEU A 82 12.27 -17.83 -15.90
CA LEU A 82 10.89 -17.60 -15.46
C LEU A 82 10.64 -16.17 -14.95
N LEU A 83 11.52 -15.64 -14.09
CA LEU A 83 11.25 -14.43 -13.30
C LEU A 83 11.89 -13.15 -13.84
N GLN A 84 12.90 -13.24 -14.70
CA GLN A 84 13.62 -12.05 -15.18
C GLN A 84 12.64 -11.05 -15.81
N SER A 85 12.81 -9.78 -15.50
CA SER A 85 12.00 -8.72 -16.08
C SER A 85 12.24 -8.60 -17.59
N LEU A 86 11.16 -8.62 -18.37
CA LEU A 86 11.17 -8.32 -19.81
C LEU A 86 11.11 -6.80 -20.08
N SER A 87 11.21 -5.97 -19.04
CA SER A 87 11.23 -4.52 -19.21
C SER A 87 12.62 -4.08 -19.67
N PRO A 88 12.73 -3.26 -20.74
CA PRO A 88 14.03 -2.80 -21.23
C PRO A 88 14.79 -1.92 -20.24
N THR A 89 14.07 -1.32 -19.27
CA THR A 89 14.61 -0.45 -18.23
C THR A 89 14.97 -1.19 -16.94
N ALA A 90 14.62 -2.48 -16.81
CA ALA A 90 14.97 -3.23 -15.62
C ALA A 90 16.48 -3.55 -15.63
N PRO A 91 17.15 -3.49 -14.46
CA PRO A 91 18.54 -3.91 -14.36
C PRO A 91 18.74 -5.34 -14.88
N ILE A 92 19.89 -5.59 -15.51
CA ILE A 92 20.26 -6.93 -15.98
C ILE A 92 20.23 -7.90 -14.79
N GLY A 93 19.60 -9.06 -14.98
CA GLY A 93 19.46 -10.06 -13.91
C GLY A 93 18.34 -9.77 -12.91
N TYR A 94 17.59 -8.66 -13.05
CA TYR A 94 16.49 -8.38 -12.13
C TYR A 94 15.35 -9.40 -12.26
N MET A 95 15.13 -10.16 -11.19
CA MET A 95 13.95 -11.04 -11.02
C MET A 95 12.79 -10.27 -10.41
N LYS A 96 11.60 -10.43 -11.01
CA LYS A 96 10.35 -9.86 -10.51
C LYS A 96 10.05 -10.35 -9.07
N PRO A 97 9.35 -9.55 -8.25
CA PRO A 97 8.91 -9.97 -6.93
C PRO A 97 7.89 -11.11 -7.03
N GLU A 98 7.95 -12.01 -6.05
CA GLU A 98 7.06 -13.18 -5.93
C GLU A 98 5.97 -12.97 -4.86
N ALA A 99 6.16 -11.96 -4.00
CA ALA A 99 5.12 -11.48 -3.11
C ALA A 99 5.03 -9.96 -3.14
N LEU A 100 3.82 -9.43 -2.97
CA LEU A 100 3.52 -8.01 -2.99
C LEU A 100 2.67 -7.61 -1.80
N HIS A 101 2.85 -6.38 -1.32
CA HIS A 101 2.01 -5.74 -0.33
C HIS A 101 1.76 -4.30 -0.73
N GLY A 102 0.51 -3.94 -1.05
CA GLY A 102 0.13 -2.55 -1.20
C GLY A 102 -0.13 -1.93 0.16
N THR A 103 0.09 -0.64 0.34
CA THR A 103 -0.30 0.06 1.58
C THR A 103 -0.33 1.59 1.40
N PRO A 104 -1.25 2.31 2.08
CA PRO A 104 -1.14 3.76 2.26
C PRO A 104 -0.17 4.15 3.40
N TRP A 105 0.23 3.20 4.24
CA TRP A 105 1.09 3.37 5.44
C TRP A 105 2.56 2.99 5.18
N GLY A 106 3.05 3.21 3.95
CA GLY A 106 4.33 2.65 3.56
C GLY A 106 5.51 3.26 4.32
N LEU A 107 5.46 4.54 4.72
CA LEU A 107 6.54 5.14 5.49
C LEU A 107 6.64 4.55 6.90
N GLU A 108 5.49 4.30 7.55
CA GLU A 108 5.41 3.68 8.86
C GLU A 108 5.94 2.24 8.83
N ILE A 109 5.64 1.50 7.75
CA ILE A 109 6.23 0.18 7.51
C ILE A 109 7.75 0.25 7.37
N LEU A 110 8.25 1.18 6.55
CA LEU A 110 9.69 1.37 6.36
C LEU A 110 10.37 1.76 7.68
N GLN A 111 9.77 2.66 8.46
CA GLN A 111 10.26 3.09 9.76
C GLN A 111 10.35 1.93 10.75
N SER A 112 9.32 1.08 10.78
CA SER A 112 9.27 -0.06 11.69
C SER A 112 10.15 -1.24 11.24
N GLY A 113 10.67 -1.20 10.01
CA GLY A 113 11.46 -2.28 9.41
C GLY A 113 10.69 -3.58 9.20
N SER A 114 9.37 -3.58 9.31
CA SER A 114 8.54 -4.79 9.20
C SER A 114 7.12 -4.53 8.72
N LEU A 115 6.53 -5.52 8.05
CA LEU A 115 5.09 -5.60 7.87
C LEU A 115 4.47 -6.12 9.17
N LYS A 116 3.91 -5.22 9.96
CA LYS A 116 3.28 -5.55 11.24
C LYS A 116 1.79 -5.79 11.07
N GLY A 117 1.31 -6.93 11.57
CA GLY A 117 -0.12 -7.18 11.70
C GLY A 117 -0.75 -6.10 12.59
N GLY A 118 -1.76 -5.39 12.09
CA GLY A 118 -2.50 -4.36 12.85
C GLY A 118 -1.98 -2.93 12.75
N VAL A 119 -0.73 -2.68 12.33
CA VAL A 119 -0.25 -1.33 11.97
C VAL A 119 -0.77 -0.92 10.58
N ASN A 120 -0.98 -1.91 9.69
CA ASN A 120 -1.28 -1.66 8.28
C ASN A 120 -2.72 -1.28 7.97
N ASP A 121 -3.66 -1.45 8.92
CA ASP A 121 -5.00 -0.83 8.99
C ASP A 121 -5.82 -1.47 10.15
N PRO A 122 -5.82 -0.91 11.37
CA PRO A 122 -6.60 -1.49 12.48
C PRO A 122 -8.12 -1.29 12.35
N LYS A 123 -8.61 -0.51 11.36
CA LYS A 123 -10.03 -0.09 11.25
C LYS A 123 -10.55 0.01 9.81
N GLY A 124 -9.96 -0.72 8.88
CA GLY A 124 -10.23 -0.46 7.47
C GLY A 124 -11.59 -0.94 6.99
N GLY A 125 -11.95 -0.53 5.78
CA GLY A 125 -13.22 -0.86 5.12
C GLY A 125 -13.42 -2.36 4.84
N ARG A 126 -14.49 -2.71 4.13
CA ARG A 126 -14.76 -4.09 3.67
C ARG A 126 -13.61 -4.72 2.85
N GLU A 127 -12.71 -3.90 2.32
CA GLU A 127 -11.51 -4.29 1.56
C GLU A 127 -10.23 -4.37 2.42
N SER A 128 -10.33 -4.01 3.70
CA SER A 128 -9.27 -4.12 4.68
C SER A 128 -9.27 -5.53 5.26
N LEU A 129 -8.17 -6.23 5.06
CA LEU A 129 -8.00 -7.63 5.38
C LEU A 129 -7.73 -7.84 6.89
N GLU A 130 -8.47 -7.16 7.77
CA GLU A 130 -8.45 -7.33 9.24
C GLU A 130 -7.06 -7.67 9.80
N ARG A 131 -6.10 -6.75 9.65
CA ARG A 131 -4.73 -6.88 10.18
C ARG A 131 -3.80 -7.87 9.45
N MET A 132 -4.13 -8.40 8.28
CA MET A 132 -3.30 -9.40 7.57
C MET A 132 -3.17 -9.12 6.07
N VAL A 133 -1.98 -8.98 5.48
CA VAL A 133 -1.83 -9.11 4.01
C VAL A 133 -0.43 -9.48 3.53
N PHE A 134 -0.35 -10.58 2.77
CA PHE A 134 0.57 -10.73 1.64
C PHE A 134 -0.25 -11.06 0.37
N PHE A 135 0.26 -10.69 -0.80
CA PHE A 135 -0.22 -11.22 -2.08
C PHE A 135 0.93 -12.00 -2.71
N SER A 136 0.85 -13.33 -2.76
CA SER A 136 1.83 -14.14 -3.48
C SER A 136 1.38 -14.38 -4.92
N ASP A 137 2.35 -14.44 -5.83
CA ASP A 137 2.18 -14.79 -7.24
C ASP A 137 1.92 -16.27 -7.49
N ARG A 138 1.98 -17.11 -6.45
CA ARG A 138 1.94 -18.57 -6.58
C ARG A 138 0.65 -19.23 -6.15
N THR A 139 -0.32 -18.49 -5.61
CA THR A 139 -1.49 -19.11 -5.00
C THR A 139 -2.77 -18.74 -5.75
N PRO A 140 -3.58 -19.74 -6.19
CA PRO A 140 -4.92 -19.48 -6.70
C PRO A 140 -5.82 -18.85 -5.61
N GLU A 141 -6.83 -18.08 -6.03
CA GLU A 141 -7.79 -17.45 -5.12
C GLU A 141 -8.99 -18.35 -4.82
N SER A 142 -9.19 -19.38 -5.65
CA SER A 142 -10.18 -20.44 -5.50
C SER A 142 -9.62 -21.76 -6.04
N ASP A 143 -10.10 -22.88 -5.53
CA ASP A 143 -9.73 -24.22 -6.00
C ASP A 143 -10.12 -24.46 -7.48
N LYS A 144 -11.02 -23.62 -8.03
CA LYS A 144 -11.45 -23.66 -9.43
C LYS A 144 -10.56 -22.87 -10.38
N ASP A 145 -9.61 -22.07 -9.88
CA ASP A 145 -8.77 -21.25 -10.75
C ASP A 145 -7.82 -22.11 -11.59
N GLU A 146 -7.64 -21.73 -12.85
CA GLU A 146 -6.68 -22.33 -13.79
C GLU A 146 -5.37 -21.52 -13.86
N THR A 147 -5.31 -20.39 -13.16
CA THR A 147 -4.11 -19.56 -13.06
C THR A 147 -3.89 -19.09 -11.64
N THR A 148 -2.63 -18.94 -11.23
CA THR A 148 -2.29 -18.09 -10.09
C THR A 148 -2.64 -16.65 -10.44
N ARG A 149 -3.29 -15.94 -9.50
CA ARG A 149 -3.75 -14.54 -9.57
C ARG A 149 -3.40 -13.81 -10.87
N LEU A 150 -4.29 -13.87 -11.87
CA LEU A 150 -4.19 -13.22 -13.20
C LEU A 150 -3.75 -11.74 -13.17
N ASN A 151 -3.84 -11.11 -12.01
CA ASN A 151 -3.67 -9.68 -11.75
C ASN A 151 -2.83 -9.41 -10.48
N LEU A 152 -1.73 -10.14 -10.27
CA LEU A 152 -0.82 -10.04 -9.11
C LEU A 152 -0.62 -8.61 -8.56
N ARG A 153 -0.32 -7.63 -9.44
CA ARG A 153 -0.07 -6.24 -9.04
C ARG A 153 -1.34 -5.39 -8.88
N VAL A 154 -2.48 -5.81 -9.41
CA VAL A 154 -3.71 -4.98 -9.39
C VAL A 154 -4.26 -4.86 -7.98
N LYS A 155 -4.38 -5.96 -7.23
CA LYS A 155 -4.91 -5.92 -5.86
C LYS A 155 -4.04 -5.11 -4.90
N PRO A 156 -2.70 -5.30 -4.84
CA PRO A 156 -1.82 -4.41 -4.11
C PRO A 156 -2.03 -2.93 -4.46
N ARG A 157 -2.13 -2.58 -5.75
CA ARG A 157 -2.38 -1.19 -6.17
C ARG A 157 -3.73 -0.67 -5.69
N LEU A 158 -4.77 -1.48 -5.70
CA LEU A 158 -6.09 -1.09 -5.20
C LEU A 158 -6.03 -0.79 -3.70
N TYR A 159 -5.47 -1.72 -2.91
CA TYR A 159 -5.31 -1.58 -1.47
C TYR A 159 -4.41 -0.40 -1.09
N ALA A 160 -3.33 -0.16 -1.84
CA ALA A 160 -2.42 0.96 -1.60
C ALA A 160 -3.10 2.35 -1.64
N ASN A 161 -4.27 2.46 -2.28
CA ASN A 161 -5.04 3.70 -2.25
C ASN A 161 -5.73 3.97 -0.91
N GLY A 162 -5.80 2.98 -0.01
CA GLY A 162 -6.40 3.13 1.32
C GLY A 162 -7.88 3.53 1.30
N LYS A 163 -8.59 3.27 0.21
CA LYS A 163 -10.01 3.61 0.04
C LYS A 163 -10.88 2.58 0.76
N GLY A 164 -12.00 3.06 1.30
CA GLY A 164 -13.04 2.22 1.88
C GLY A 164 -14.28 3.05 2.19
N VAL A 165 -15.35 2.37 2.61
CA VAL A 165 -16.63 3.01 2.98
C VAL A 165 -16.65 3.58 4.40
N ASN A 166 -15.74 3.15 5.26
CA ASN A 166 -15.73 3.54 6.68
C ASN A 166 -15.07 4.91 6.87
N VAL A 167 -15.61 5.75 7.76
CA VAL A 167 -15.01 7.03 8.20
C VAL A 167 -13.54 6.93 8.63
N SER A 168 -13.15 5.74 9.11
CA SER A 168 -11.84 5.44 9.66
C SER A 168 -10.79 4.95 8.66
N ASN A 169 -11.12 4.84 7.37
CA ASN A 169 -10.15 4.39 6.37
C ASN A 169 -9.04 5.43 6.14
N ALA A 170 -7.87 4.98 5.68
CA ALA A 170 -6.69 5.81 5.50
C ALA A 170 -6.93 7.03 4.58
N SER A 171 -7.60 6.83 3.44
CA SER A 171 -7.90 7.92 2.49
C SER A 171 -8.85 8.95 3.10
N SER A 172 -9.83 8.51 3.88
CA SER A 172 -10.75 9.40 4.59
C SER A 172 -10.05 10.20 5.68
N ARG A 173 -9.21 9.55 6.49
CA ARG A 173 -8.44 10.22 7.56
C ARG A 173 -7.48 11.27 7.01
N ALA A 174 -6.83 10.99 5.89
CA ALA A 174 -5.99 11.97 5.21
C ALA A 174 -6.79 13.20 4.73
N GLN A 175 -7.96 13.00 4.12
CA GLN A 175 -8.83 14.10 3.69
C GLN A 175 -9.48 14.85 4.86
N GLN A 176 -9.85 14.16 5.95
CA GLN A 176 -10.35 14.78 7.18
C GLN A 176 -9.32 15.72 7.78
N HIS A 177 -8.04 15.33 7.79
CA HIS A 177 -6.95 16.20 8.23
C HIS A 177 -6.91 17.48 7.41
N ARG A 178 -6.89 17.36 6.08
CA ARG A 178 -6.85 18.53 5.19
C ARG A 178 -8.06 19.45 5.37
N LEU A 179 -9.27 18.90 5.47
CA LEU A 179 -10.49 19.68 5.70
C LEU A 179 -10.47 20.38 7.06
N SER A 180 -9.91 19.73 8.08
CA SER A 180 -9.74 20.34 9.39
C SER A 180 -8.74 21.49 9.35
N GLN A 181 -7.64 21.35 8.61
CA GLN A 181 -6.69 22.46 8.37
C GLN A 181 -7.39 23.66 7.71
N VAL A 182 -8.31 23.43 6.76
CA VAL A 182 -9.10 24.52 6.14
C VAL A 182 -9.96 25.24 7.17
N ILE A 183 -10.59 24.49 8.09
CA ILE A 183 -11.40 25.05 9.19
C ILE A 183 -10.53 25.90 10.12
N THR A 184 -9.41 25.35 10.62
CA THR A 184 -8.51 26.07 11.54
C THR A 184 -7.87 27.27 10.87
N HIS A 185 -7.43 27.14 9.62
CA HIS A 185 -6.86 28.26 8.87
C HIS A 185 -7.87 29.39 8.66
N ALA A 186 -9.13 29.09 8.33
CA ALA A 186 -10.17 30.11 8.20
C ALA A 186 -10.40 30.84 9.54
N ALA A 187 -10.55 30.08 10.63
CA ALA A 187 -10.77 30.61 11.98
C ALA A 187 -9.61 31.51 12.43
N SER A 188 -8.36 31.05 12.31
CA SER A 188 -7.16 31.82 12.69
C SER A 188 -6.96 33.11 11.90
N ASN A 189 -7.56 33.21 10.71
CA ASN A 189 -7.50 34.41 9.86
C ASN A 189 -8.78 35.26 9.93
N GLY A 190 -9.67 35.01 10.91
CA GLY A 190 -10.90 35.77 11.10
C GLY A 190 -11.90 35.63 9.94
N LYS A 191 -11.76 34.59 9.10
CA LYS A 191 -12.68 34.33 7.99
C LYS A 191 -13.83 33.44 8.49
N PRO A 192 -15.08 33.93 8.53
CA PRO A 192 -16.20 33.13 8.98
C PRO A 192 -16.41 31.94 8.05
N LEU A 193 -16.60 30.75 8.62
CA LEU A 193 -16.93 29.56 7.84
C LEU A 193 -18.40 29.63 7.41
N PRO A 194 -18.71 29.37 6.13
CA PRO A 194 -20.08 29.40 5.65
C PRO A 194 -20.90 28.31 6.34
N THR A 195 -22.17 28.58 6.56
CA THR A 195 -23.07 27.64 7.24
C THR A 195 -24.11 27.02 6.30
N LEU A 196 -24.59 25.84 6.67
CA LEU A 196 -25.75 25.18 6.11
C LEU A 196 -26.93 25.39 7.07
N PRO A 197 -28.15 25.62 6.56
CA PRO A 197 -29.35 25.59 7.39
C PRO A 197 -29.45 24.26 8.14
N GLY A 198 -29.81 24.34 9.43
CA GLY A 198 -30.05 23.18 10.29
C GLY A 198 -29.26 23.23 11.61
N THR A 199 -29.68 22.35 12.51
CA THR A 199 -29.10 22.15 13.84
C THR A 199 -28.66 20.70 13.96
N VAL A 200 -27.51 20.48 14.59
CA VAL A 200 -27.03 19.13 14.92
C VAL A 200 -26.91 18.98 16.42
N THR A 201 -27.30 17.82 16.96
CA THR A 201 -27.11 17.51 18.38
C THR A 201 -25.88 16.62 18.56
N ILE A 202 -25.04 16.95 19.54
CA ILE A 202 -23.86 16.17 19.93
C ILE A 202 -24.00 15.81 21.40
N GLU A 203 -24.00 14.51 21.69
CA GLU A 203 -23.88 14.01 23.06
C GLU A 203 -22.46 14.25 23.56
N VAL A 204 -22.35 14.87 24.74
CA VAL A 204 -21.08 15.16 25.38
C VAL A 204 -21.07 14.66 26.81
N SER A 205 -19.92 14.12 27.23
CA SER A 205 -19.73 13.67 28.61
C SER A 205 -19.59 14.85 29.59
N ASP A 206 -18.99 15.95 29.14
CA ASP A 206 -18.79 17.20 29.87
C ASP A 206 -18.90 18.39 28.91
N LEU A 207 -19.81 19.33 29.19
CA LEU A 207 -19.97 20.57 28.43
C LEU A 207 -18.66 21.39 28.35
N LYS A 208 -17.78 21.30 29.35
CA LYS A 208 -16.48 21.99 29.36
C LYS A 208 -15.43 21.33 28.47
N GLN A 209 -15.60 20.05 28.13
CA GLN A 209 -14.67 19.28 27.28
C GLN A 209 -15.27 18.86 25.93
N ALA A 210 -16.39 19.50 25.55
CA ALA A 210 -17.18 19.16 24.38
C ALA A 210 -16.41 19.13 23.04
N ALA A 211 -15.25 19.79 22.96
CA ALA A 211 -14.40 19.79 21.77
C ALA A 211 -13.93 18.38 21.36
N ARG A 212 -13.78 17.45 22.32
CA ARG A 212 -13.33 16.07 22.03
C ARG A 212 -14.39 15.29 21.27
N GLU A 213 -15.61 15.24 21.79
CA GLU A 213 -16.77 14.66 21.12
C GLU A 213 -17.11 15.44 19.84
N GLY A 214 -16.90 16.76 19.85
CA GLY A 214 -16.96 17.63 18.68
C GLY A 214 -16.01 17.19 17.57
N GLY A 215 -14.76 16.85 17.87
CA GLY A 215 -13.79 16.34 16.90
C GLY A 215 -14.23 14.99 16.30
N ALA A 216 -14.73 14.07 17.14
CA ALA A 216 -15.26 12.78 16.68
C ALA A 216 -16.52 12.92 15.80
N TRP A 217 -17.40 13.84 16.16
CA TRP A 217 -18.55 14.21 15.35
C TRP A 217 -18.12 14.83 14.02
N LEU A 218 -17.20 15.80 14.06
CA LEU A 218 -16.68 16.50 12.89
C LEU A 218 -16.05 15.52 11.91
N GLN A 219 -15.34 14.51 12.42
CA GLN A 219 -14.77 13.44 11.60
C GLN A 219 -15.82 12.74 10.73
N ARG A 220 -16.98 12.37 11.33
CA ARG A 220 -18.09 11.72 10.63
C ARG A 220 -18.76 12.68 9.66
N PHE A 221 -19.04 13.90 10.11
CA PHE A 221 -19.64 14.95 9.28
C PHE A 221 -18.81 15.22 8.02
N LEU A 222 -17.49 15.41 8.15
CA LEU A 222 -16.60 15.64 7.02
C LEU A 222 -16.55 14.45 6.07
N HIS A 223 -16.57 13.23 6.61
CA HIS A 223 -16.62 12.01 5.79
C HIS A 223 -17.90 11.95 4.95
N ASP A 224 -19.05 12.01 5.59
CA ASP A 224 -20.34 11.82 4.94
C ASP A 224 -20.65 12.95 3.96
N LYS A 225 -20.32 14.19 4.34
CA LYS A 225 -20.67 15.38 3.57
C LYS A 225 -19.72 15.65 2.41
N TYR A 226 -18.41 15.51 2.64
CA TYR A 226 -17.40 15.94 1.68
C TYR A 226 -16.65 14.77 1.05
N ILE A 227 -16.31 13.73 1.80
CA ILE A 227 -15.36 12.71 1.32
C ILE A 227 -16.06 11.58 0.56
N LEU A 228 -17.14 11.03 1.11
CA LEU A 228 -17.81 9.83 0.57
C LEU A 228 -18.28 10.03 -0.87
N LYS A 229 -18.72 11.25 -1.20
CA LYS A 229 -19.16 11.66 -2.56
C LYS A 229 -18.06 12.33 -3.40
N GLY A 230 -16.82 12.37 -2.90
CA GLY A 230 -15.65 12.89 -3.65
C GLY A 230 -15.47 14.40 -3.67
N ALA A 231 -16.35 15.20 -3.04
CA ALA A 231 -16.22 16.66 -2.98
C ALA A 231 -14.94 17.12 -2.23
N GLY A 232 -14.41 16.29 -1.34
CA GLY A 232 -13.17 16.52 -0.58
C GLY A 232 -11.93 16.75 -1.46
N GLN A 233 -11.93 16.23 -2.70
CA GLN A 233 -10.79 16.35 -3.62
C GLN A 233 -10.47 17.78 -4.04
N ALA A 234 -11.45 18.69 -3.99
CA ALA A 234 -11.20 20.11 -4.29
C ALA A 234 -10.26 20.74 -3.25
N PHE A 235 -10.39 20.34 -1.98
CA PHE A 235 -9.63 20.89 -0.86
C PHE A 235 -8.20 20.36 -0.75
N THR A 236 -7.94 19.16 -1.29
CA THR A 236 -6.58 18.58 -1.30
C THR A 236 -5.67 19.20 -2.34
N LYS A 237 -6.24 19.78 -3.40
CA LYS A 237 -5.50 20.46 -4.48
C LYS A 237 -5.32 21.96 -4.23
N ALA A 238 -6.28 22.58 -3.55
CA ALA A 238 -6.25 24.01 -3.27
C ALA A 238 -5.31 24.35 -2.09
N PRO A 239 -4.62 25.51 -2.12
CA PRO A 239 -4.03 26.11 -0.92
C PRO A 239 -5.08 26.36 0.16
N LEU A 240 -4.70 26.35 1.45
CA LEU A 240 -5.66 26.43 2.58
C LEU A 240 -6.55 27.68 2.56
N GLY A 241 -6.05 28.80 2.05
CA GLY A 241 -6.82 30.04 1.92
C GLY A 241 -7.83 30.06 0.76
N GLN A 242 -7.82 29.04 -0.11
CA GLN A 242 -8.69 28.93 -1.28
C GLN A 242 -9.73 27.82 -1.06
N GLY A 243 -10.99 28.11 -1.43
CA GLY A 243 -12.07 27.11 -1.38
C GLY A 243 -12.76 26.94 -0.03
N SER A 244 -12.40 27.69 1.02
CA SER A 244 -13.09 27.67 2.32
C SER A 244 -14.59 27.98 2.22
N SER A 245 -15.00 28.77 1.23
CA SER A 245 -16.41 29.06 0.91
C SER A 245 -17.22 27.83 0.49
N ALA A 246 -16.57 26.75 0.06
CA ALA A 246 -17.21 25.48 -0.28
C ALA A 246 -17.35 24.54 0.93
N LEU A 247 -16.61 24.78 2.02
CA LEU A 247 -16.67 23.99 3.26
C LEU A 247 -17.73 24.59 4.18
N LYS A 248 -18.96 24.16 4.00
CA LYS A 248 -20.09 24.59 4.81
C LYS A 248 -20.31 23.70 6.04
N LEU A 249 -20.41 24.30 7.21
CA LEU A 249 -20.67 23.64 8.50
C LEU A 249 -22.12 23.89 8.95
N PRO A 250 -22.70 23.13 9.90
CA PRO A 250 -24.03 23.43 10.43
C PRO A 250 -24.14 24.86 11.00
N ALA A 251 -25.30 25.49 10.87
CA ALA A 251 -25.55 26.84 11.39
C ALA A 251 -25.75 26.89 12.92
N SER A 252 -26.00 25.75 13.57
CA SER A 252 -26.08 25.64 15.03
C SER A 252 -25.75 24.23 15.49
N ILE A 253 -25.23 24.13 16.72
CA ILE A 253 -24.97 22.86 17.40
C ILE A 253 -25.64 22.89 18.76
N THR A 254 -26.35 21.82 19.11
CA THR A 254 -26.85 21.58 20.47
C THR A 254 -25.95 20.55 21.14
N LEU A 255 -25.25 20.96 22.20
CA LEU A 255 -24.52 20.05 23.07
C LEU A 255 -25.47 19.53 24.15
N ARG A 256 -25.55 18.21 24.31
CA ARG A 256 -26.39 17.57 25.34
C ARG A 256 -25.55 16.77 26.32
N GLN A 257 -25.73 17.06 27.61
CA GLN A 257 -25.13 16.35 28.74
C GLN A 257 -26.24 15.91 29.70
N GLY A 258 -26.75 14.68 29.53
CA GLY A 258 -27.97 14.23 30.22
C GLY A 258 -29.15 15.12 29.85
N ASP A 259 -29.80 15.70 30.86
CA ASP A 259 -30.93 16.64 30.67
C ASP A 259 -30.48 18.09 30.41
N SER A 260 -29.19 18.39 30.55
CA SER A 260 -28.66 19.73 30.30
C SER A 260 -28.33 19.91 28.82
N THR A 261 -28.78 21.02 28.24
CA THR A 261 -28.50 21.38 26.84
C THR A 261 -27.89 22.76 26.72
N LYS A 262 -26.92 22.90 25.82
CA LYS A 262 -26.33 24.19 25.43
C LYS A 262 -26.38 24.34 23.90
N VAL A 263 -27.00 25.42 23.42
CA VAL A 263 -27.07 25.71 21.99
C VAL A 263 -25.95 26.69 21.63
N LEU A 264 -25.12 26.32 20.67
CA LEU A 264 -24.02 27.12 20.13
C LEU A 264 -24.45 27.72 18.79
N VAL A 265 -24.29 29.04 18.68
CA VAL A 265 -24.53 29.84 17.47
C VAL A 265 -23.44 30.90 17.31
N ASP A 266 -23.37 31.53 16.13
CA ASP A 266 -22.50 32.67 15.83
C ASP A 266 -21.04 32.47 16.29
N SER A 267 -20.50 33.38 17.10
CA SER A 267 -19.09 33.35 17.54
C SER A 267 -18.75 32.11 18.35
N GLU A 268 -19.63 31.70 19.28
CA GLU A 268 -19.42 30.53 20.12
C GLU A 268 -19.37 29.24 19.28
N LEU A 269 -20.17 29.19 18.21
CA LEU A 269 -20.14 28.09 17.26
C LEU A 269 -18.84 28.05 16.45
N GLN A 270 -18.32 29.21 16.01
CA GLN A 270 -17.04 29.28 15.30
C GLN A 270 -15.88 28.82 16.21
N ASP A 271 -15.88 29.23 17.47
CA ASP A 271 -14.89 28.79 18.45
C ASP A 271 -14.94 27.28 18.68
N PHE A 272 -16.15 26.72 18.79
CA PHE A 272 -16.34 25.27 18.90
C PHE A 272 -15.80 24.53 17.68
N PHE A 273 -16.10 24.99 16.46
CA PHE A 273 -15.58 24.36 15.24
C PHE A 273 -14.06 24.45 15.15
N HIS A 274 -13.49 25.59 15.54
CA HIS A 274 -12.04 25.78 15.58
C HIS A 274 -11.39 24.76 16.54
N GLN A 275 -11.90 24.64 17.77
CA GLN A 275 -11.38 23.69 18.77
C GLN A 275 -11.56 22.24 18.32
N ALA A 276 -12.75 21.87 17.84
CA ALA A 276 -13.03 20.51 17.36
C ALA A 276 -12.13 20.12 16.18
N ALA A 277 -11.89 21.03 15.23
CA ALA A 277 -11.00 20.80 14.10
C ALA A 277 -9.53 20.69 14.53
N HIS A 278 -9.10 21.49 15.52
CA HIS A 278 -7.77 21.37 16.09
C HIS A 278 -7.58 20.02 16.81
N THR A 279 -8.56 19.59 17.62
CA THR A 279 -8.54 18.27 18.26
C THR A 279 -8.46 17.15 17.22
N LEU A 280 -9.29 17.21 16.17
CA LEU A 280 -9.27 16.21 15.10
C LEU A 280 -7.91 16.18 14.37
N GLN A 281 -7.30 17.33 14.08
CA GLN A 281 -5.96 17.40 13.47
C GLN A 281 -4.90 16.73 14.32
N SER A 282 -4.83 17.09 15.60
CA SER A 282 -3.86 16.52 16.54
C SER A 282 -4.01 15.00 16.66
N GLU A 283 -5.24 14.50 16.70
CA GLU A 283 -5.49 13.05 16.69
C GLU A 283 -5.04 12.36 15.39
N LEU A 284 -5.21 13.01 14.24
CA LEU A 284 -4.81 12.45 12.95
C LEU A 284 -3.27 12.45 12.79
N GLU A 285 -2.62 13.52 13.21
CA GLU A 285 -1.16 13.68 13.18
C GLU A 285 -0.44 12.75 14.17
N SER A 286 -1.09 12.36 15.27
CA SER A 286 -0.57 11.38 16.25
C SER A 286 -0.65 9.92 15.78
N GLY A 287 -0.51 9.70 14.46
CA GLY A 287 -0.42 8.36 13.85
C GLY A 287 -1.76 7.73 13.50
N LYS A 288 -2.88 8.47 13.56
CA LYS A 288 -4.15 7.96 13.03
C LYS A 288 -4.28 8.16 11.52
N ALA A 289 -3.53 9.05 10.88
CA ALA A 289 -3.49 9.19 9.42
C ALA A 289 -2.10 8.82 8.85
N PRO A 290 -2.02 8.28 7.62
CA PRO A 290 -0.72 7.95 7.03
C PRO A 290 0.10 9.20 6.77
N TYR A 291 1.35 9.21 7.24
CA TYR A 291 2.19 10.41 7.26
C TYR A 291 2.49 10.96 5.86
N LEU A 292 2.74 10.09 4.86
CA LEU A 292 2.94 10.56 3.48
C LEU A 292 1.69 11.25 2.92
N SER A 293 0.50 10.83 3.37
CA SER A 293 -0.75 11.47 2.95
C SER A 293 -0.93 12.82 3.64
N LEU A 294 -0.47 12.97 4.89
CA LEU A 294 -0.41 14.25 5.59
C LEU A 294 0.52 15.23 4.86
N LEU A 295 1.74 14.79 4.50
CA LEU A 295 2.67 15.58 3.69
C LEU A 295 2.11 15.94 2.30
N ASN A 296 1.25 15.08 1.75
CA ASN A 296 0.64 15.27 0.43
C ASN A 296 -0.78 15.87 0.51
N ARG A 297 -1.01 16.78 1.47
CA ARG A 297 -2.24 17.57 1.62
C ARG A 297 -3.52 16.73 1.64
N GLY A 298 -3.48 15.59 2.32
CA GLY A 298 -4.62 14.68 2.43
C GLY A 298 -4.83 13.75 1.22
N THR A 299 -3.95 13.77 0.23
CA THR A 299 -3.97 12.85 -0.92
C THR A 299 -3.09 11.64 -0.64
N VAL A 300 -3.64 10.44 -0.76
CA VAL A 300 -2.89 9.20 -0.51
C VAL A 300 -1.71 9.07 -1.48
N VAL A 301 -0.55 8.71 -0.94
CA VAL A 301 0.64 8.29 -1.70
C VAL A 301 0.68 6.76 -1.71
N PRO A 302 0.19 6.10 -2.78
CA PRO A 302 0.07 4.65 -2.80
C PRO A 302 1.43 3.99 -3.03
N LEU A 303 1.83 3.11 -2.11
CA LEU A 303 3.06 2.32 -2.21
C LEU A 303 2.74 0.84 -2.35
N VAL A 304 3.52 0.13 -3.19
CA VAL A 304 3.46 -1.33 -3.30
C VAL A 304 4.86 -1.89 -3.07
N PHE A 305 5.03 -2.62 -1.98
CA PHE A 305 6.26 -3.34 -1.67
C PHE A 305 6.29 -4.68 -2.40
N GLY A 306 7.41 -4.97 -3.04
CA GLY A 306 7.72 -6.25 -3.64
C GLY A 306 8.80 -6.98 -2.88
N PHE A 307 8.57 -8.27 -2.64
CA PHE A 307 9.42 -9.15 -1.86
C PHE A 307 9.90 -10.34 -2.67
N GLU A 308 11.03 -10.89 -2.24
CA GLU A 308 11.46 -12.23 -2.59
C GLU A 308 10.42 -13.28 -2.22
N LYS A 309 10.65 -14.52 -2.68
CA LYS A 309 9.85 -15.67 -2.28
C LYS A 309 9.69 -15.70 -0.75
N VAL A 310 8.44 -15.78 -0.31
CA VAL A 310 8.06 -16.02 1.07
C VAL A 310 7.59 -17.48 1.17
N LYS A 311 8.22 -18.27 2.03
CA LYS A 311 7.82 -19.65 2.33
C LYS A 311 6.85 -19.69 3.53
N GLY A 312 6.11 -20.80 3.64
CA GLY A 312 5.26 -21.08 4.81
C GLY A 312 4.11 -20.09 4.98
N LEU A 313 3.49 -19.64 3.88
CA LEU A 313 2.31 -18.78 3.95
C LEU A 313 1.08 -19.60 4.36
N SER A 314 0.30 -19.08 5.30
CA SER A 314 -1.01 -19.61 5.68
C SER A 314 -2.09 -19.09 4.73
N ALA A 315 -3.16 -19.85 4.53
CA ALA A 315 -4.34 -19.41 3.78
C ALA A 315 -5.42 -18.85 4.72
N HIS A 316 -6.05 -17.75 4.32
CA HIS A 316 -7.20 -17.15 4.97
C HIS A 316 -8.30 -16.90 3.94
N GLU A 317 -9.54 -17.23 4.27
CA GLU A 317 -10.69 -17.00 3.39
C GLU A 317 -11.59 -15.91 3.94
N ILE A 318 -11.98 -14.98 3.08
CA ILE A 318 -12.94 -13.93 3.41
C ILE A 318 -14.18 -14.14 2.56
N SER A 319 -15.33 -14.32 3.22
CA SER A 319 -16.63 -14.36 2.56
C SER A 319 -16.93 -13.03 1.89
N THR A 320 -17.27 -13.05 0.62
CA THR A 320 -17.71 -11.84 -0.09
C THR A 320 -19.19 -11.57 0.16
N SER A 321 -19.67 -10.41 -0.27
CA SER A 321 -21.10 -10.08 -0.25
C SER A 321 -21.94 -10.94 -1.19
N ILE A 322 -21.32 -11.79 -2.01
CA ILE A 322 -21.99 -12.74 -2.90
C ILE A 322 -22.01 -14.11 -2.19
N PRO A 323 -23.20 -14.67 -1.90
CA PRO A 323 -23.31 -15.99 -1.27
C PRO A 323 -22.54 -17.06 -2.03
N GLY A 324 -21.77 -17.89 -1.30
CA GLY A 324 -20.98 -18.98 -1.87
C GLY A 324 -19.67 -18.56 -2.57
N LYS A 325 -19.31 -17.26 -2.55
CA LYS A 325 -18.03 -16.78 -3.08
C LYS A 325 -17.13 -16.29 -1.94
N ASN A 326 -16.04 -17.02 -1.71
CA ASN A 326 -14.96 -16.62 -0.82
C ASN A 326 -13.77 -16.15 -1.64
N ASN A 327 -13.02 -15.18 -1.10
CA ASN A 327 -11.70 -14.83 -1.61
C ASN A 327 -10.65 -15.44 -0.69
N ARG A 328 -9.74 -16.25 -1.25
CA ARG A 328 -8.59 -16.79 -0.52
C ARG A 328 -7.40 -15.83 -0.58
N PHE A 329 -6.73 -15.65 0.55
CA PHE A 329 -5.56 -14.80 0.75
C PHE A 329 -4.45 -15.60 1.43
N MET A 330 -3.20 -15.28 1.08
CA MET A 330 -2.04 -15.91 1.70
C MET A 330 -1.36 -14.91 2.63
N TYR A 331 -0.98 -15.33 3.83
CA TYR A 331 -0.45 -14.40 4.82
C TYR A 331 0.53 -15.09 5.78
N LYS A 332 1.30 -14.27 6.49
CA LYS A 332 1.93 -14.66 7.74
C LYS A 332 1.19 -13.98 8.89
N ALA A 333 0.89 -14.75 9.92
CA ALA A 333 0.23 -14.23 11.13
C ALA A 333 1.16 -13.34 11.97
N ASN A 334 2.48 -13.53 11.83
CA ASN A 334 3.50 -12.80 12.58
C ASN A 334 4.06 -11.62 11.79
N GLU A 335 4.67 -10.67 12.49
CA GLU A 335 5.44 -9.58 11.87
C GLU A 335 6.46 -10.15 10.89
N HIS A 336 6.56 -9.54 9.71
CA HIS A 336 7.52 -9.95 8.68
C HIS A 336 8.54 -8.85 8.46
N ARG A 337 9.80 -9.13 8.75
CA ARG A 337 10.90 -8.16 8.61
C ARG A 337 11.14 -7.84 7.14
N LEU A 338 11.30 -6.56 6.82
CA LEU A 338 11.64 -6.12 5.47
C LEU A 338 13.02 -6.64 5.04
N ALA A 339 13.94 -6.85 5.99
CA ALA A 339 15.23 -7.48 5.74
C ALA A 339 15.14 -8.99 5.39
N GLY A 340 13.94 -9.59 5.47
CA GLY A 340 13.74 -11.02 5.29
C GLY A 340 13.99 -11.82 6.56
N GLY A 341 13.81 -13.14 6.45
CA GLY A 341 14.07 -14.09 7.53
C GLY A 341 14.36 -15.50 6.99
N PRO A 342 14.36 -16.53 7.84
CA PRO A 342 14.63 -17.92 7.44
C PRO A 342 13.71 -18.43 6.31
N ASP A 343 12.50 -17.90 6.24
CA ASP A 343 11.51 -18.22 5.21
C ASP A 343 11.57 -17.29 3.98
N GLY A 344 12.64 -16.50 3.85
CA GLY A 344 12.84 -15.53 2.78
C GLY A 344 12.04 -14.23 2.97
N GLY A 345 11.62 -13.64 1.85
CA GLY A 345 10.78 -12.45 1.83
C GLY A 345 11.49 -11.13 2.10
N LYS A 346 12.78 -10.98 1.76
CA LYS A 346 13.44 -9.68 1.78
C LYS A 346 12.73 -8.73 0.81
N ILE A 347 12.57 -7.45 1.19
CA ILE A 347 12.08 -6.41 0.29
C ILE A 347 13.11 -6.18 -0.83
N LYS A 348 12.64 -6.08 -2.07
CA LYS A 348 13.46 -5.84 -3.26
C LYS A 348 13.01 -4.66 -4.11
N GLU A 349 11.74 -4.31 -3.99
CA GLU A 349 11.14 -3.31 -4.85
C GLU A 349 10.16 -2.44 -4.05
N VAL A 350 10.18 -1.14 -4.30
CA VAL A 350 9.05 -0.24 -4.00
C VAL A 350 8.48 0.23 -5.32
N GLU A 351 7.21 -0.08 -5.58
CA GLU A 351 6.47 0.49 -6.68
C GLU A 351 5.74 1.78 -6.24
N VAL A 352 5.97 2.85 -7.01
CA VAL A 352 5.29 4.16 -6.92
C VAL A 352 4.54 4.44 -8.24
N ARG A 353 3.51 5.29 -8.19
CA ARG A 353 2.72 5.61 -9.40
C ARG A 353 3.37 6.71 -10.22
N THR A 354 3.93 7.72 -9.57
CA THR A 354 4.54 8.88 -10.23
C THR A 354 5.87 9.24 -9.58
N LEU A 355 6.70 10.01 -10.27
CA LEU A 355 7.89 10.60 -9.65
C LEU A 355 7.52 11.60 -8.54
N GLY A 356 6.34 12.24 -8.61
CA GLY A 356 5.85 13.06 -7.50
C GLY A 356 5.61 12.23 -6.23
N ASP A 357 5.15 10.98 -6.35
CA ASP A 357 5.02 10.07 -5.21
C ASP A 357 6.40 9.67 -4.65
N LEU A 358 7.40 9.55 -5.52
CA LEU A 358 8.79 9.35 -5.13
C LEU A 358 9.37 10.57 -4.39
N VAL A 359 9.04 11.80 -4.81
CA VAL A 359 9.37 13.05 -4.09
C VAL A 359 8.82 12.97 -2.67
N THR A 360 7.53 12.69 -2.50
CA THR A 360 6.93 12.64 -1.17
C THR A 360 7.50 11.51 -0.31
N LEU A 361 7.80 10.36 -0.91
CA LEU A 361 8.46 9.25 -0.20
C LEU A 361 9.83 9.66 0.33
N HIS A 362 10.71 10.23 -0.51
CA HIS A 362 12.04 10.65 -0.07
C HIS A 362 12.01 11.79 0.95
N LEU A 363 11.11 12.76 0.79
CA LEU A 363 10.92 13.82 1.79
C LEU A 363 10.47 13.22 3.13
N GLY A 364 9.52 12.28 3.11
CA GLY A 364 9.08 11.55 4.29
C GLY A 364 10.22 10.74 4.95
N CYS A 365 11.05 10.06 4.14
CA CYS A 365 12.21 9.33 4.62
C CYS A 365 13.21 10.25 5.32
N GLU A 366 13.51 11.41 4.74
CA GLU A 366 14.43 12.38 5.35
C GLU A 366 13.87 12.90 6.69
N LEU A 367 12.60 13.30 6.72
CA LEU A 367 11.91 13.78 7.93
C LEU A 367 11.86 12.76 9.08
N LYS A 368 11.82 11.47 8.74
CA LYS A 368 11.75 10.37 9.72
C LYS A 368 13.09 9.65 9.92
N ASN A 369 14.16 10.14 9.30
CA ASN A 369 15.50 9.52 9.32
C ASN A 369 15.46 8.02 8.92
N ILE A 370 14.72 7.72 7.85
CA ILE A 370 14.56 6.36 7.32
C ILE A 370 15.53 6.18 6.16
N LYS A 371 16.39 5.17 6.27
CA LYS A 371 17.26 4.75 5.17
C LYS A 371 16.61 3.60 4.42
N LEU A 372 16.40 3.80 3.11
CA LEU A 372 15.98 2.71 2.23
C LEU A 372 17.13 1.71 2.06
N PRO A 373 16.86 0.40 1.93
CA PRO A 373 17.90 -0.58 1.63
C PRO A 373 18.64 -0.24 0.34
N GLU A 374 19.96 -0.43 0.32
CA GLU A 374 20.82 -0.06 -0.83
C GLU A 374 20.50 -0.84 -2.09
N ASP A 375 20.04 -2.09 -1.96
CA ASP A 375 19.67 -2.98 -3.06
C ASP A 375 18.18 -2.86 -3.46
N LEU A 376 17.46 -1.91 -2.89
CA LEU A 376 16.05 -1.67 -3.20
C LEU A 376 15.90 -0.95 -4.55
N LEU A 377 15.14 -1.55 -5.47
CA LEU A 377 14.75 -0.88 -6.72
C LEU A 377 13.46 -0.07 -6.56
N VAL A 378 13.36 1.03 -7.30
CA VAL A 378 12.12 1.80 -7.42
C VAL A 378 11.49 1.50 -8.77
N ARG A 379 10.25 1.02 -8.77
CA ARG A 379 9.50 0.73 -9.98
C ARG A 379 8.41 1.78 -10.20
N LEU A 380 8.53 2.55 -11.28
CA LEU A 380 7.56 3.55 -11.72
C LEU A 380 6.56 2.94 -12.71
N LYS A 381 5.27 3.18 -12.49
CA LYS A 381 4.21 2.76 -13.41
C LYS A 381 3.03 3.71 -13.36
N THR A 382 3.09 4.76 -14.18
CA THR A 382 2.09 5.84 -14.25
C THR A 382 0.72 5.34 -14.68
N SER A 383 0.67 4.52 -15.73
CA SER A 383 -0.59 4.04 -16.32
C SER A 383 -0.54 2.54 -16.63
N LYS A 384 -1.71 1.94 -16.90
CA LYS A 384 -1.77 0.53 -17.35
C LYS A 384 -1.11 0.35 -18.71
N LYS A 385 -1.16 1.36 -19.59
CA LYS A 385 -0.72 1.32 -20.99
C LYS A 385 0.79 1.50 -21.17
N GLU A 386 1.46 2.26 -20.30
CA GLU A 386 2.91 2.48 -20.40
C GLU A 386 3.72 1.30 -19.89
N LYS A 387 4.92 1.04 -20.42
CA LYS A 387 5.84 0.08 -19.79
C LYS A 387 6.29 0.59 -18.42
N ALA A 388 6.70 -0.33 -17.55
CA ALA A 388 7.26 0.06 -16.26
C ALA A 388 8.65 0.65 -16.47
N GLU A 389 8.99 1.67 -15.71
CA GLU A 389 10.34 2.19 -15.61
C GLU A 389 10.93 1.72 -14.27
N TYR A 390 12.20 1.29 -14.28
CA TYR A 390 12.91 0.89 -13.07
C TYR A 390 14.05 1.89 -12.86
N LEU A 391 14.12 2.44 -11.65
CA LEU A 391 15.27 3.21 -11.20
C LEU A 391 16.15 2.29 -10.36
N ASP A 392 17.42 2.22 -10.73
CA ASP A 392 18.45 1.52 -9.97
C ASP A 392 18.99 2.38 -8.82
N ALA A 393 19.88 1.80 -8.02
CA ALA A 393 20.47 2.47 -6.87
C ALA A 393 21.17 3.80 -7.24
N SER A 394 21.81 3.87 -8.40
CA SER A 394 22.50 5.08 -8.88
C SER A 394 21.50 6.19 -9.21
N ALA A 395 20.44 5.86 -9.96
CA ALA A 395 19.37 6.79 -10.29
C ALA A 395 18.60 7.26 -9.03
N ILE A 396 18.34 6.37 -8.08
CA ILE A 396 17.70 6.70 -6.80
C ILE A 396 18.59 7.63 -5.97
N ALA A 397 19.89 7.36 -5.90
CA ALA A 397 20.84 8.20 -5.17
C ALA A 397 20.89 9.61 -5.78
N ARG A 398 21.01 9.73 -7.11
CA ARG A 398 20.95 11.02 -7.82
C ARG A 398 19.64 11.77 -7.54
N PHE A 399 18.51 11.06 -7.70
CA PHE A 399 17.18 11.63 -7.43
C PHE A 399 17.10 12.22 -6.03
N ARG A 400 17.56 11.45 -5.03
CA ARG A 400 17.55 11.89 -3.63
C ARG A 400 18.46 13.10 -3.41
N THR A 401 19.68 13.09 -3.91
CA THR A 401 20.63 14.21 -3.74
C THR A 401 20.07 15.50 -4.32
N ASN A 402 19.67 15.47 -5.59
CA ASN A 402 19.15 16.65 -6.28
C ASN A 402 17.83 17.16 -5.65
N LEU A 403 16.99 16.25 -5.18
CA LEU A 403 15.77 16.61 -4.44
C LEU A 403 16.11 17.33 -3.12
N LEU A 404 17.05 16.81 -2.34
CA LEU A 404 17.40 17.37 -1.03
C LEU A 404 18.12 18.71 -1.15
N GLU A 405 18.93 18.89 -2.19
CA GLU A 405 19.53 20.20 -2.52
C GLU A 405 18.42 21.23 -2.79
N ARG A 406 17.47 20.92 -3.66
CA ARG A 406 16.33 21.81 -3.95
C ARG A 406 15.49 22.10 -2.71
N VAL A 407 15.26 21.10 -1.85
CA VAL A 407 14.56 21.29 -0.58
C VAL A 407 15.31 22.25 0.33
N SER A 408 16.64 22.12 0.43
CA SER A 408 17.49 23.01 1.23
C SER A 408 17.43 24.46 0.74
N GLU A 409 17.38 24.69 -0.57
CA GLU A 409 17.17 26.04 -1.13
C GLU A 409 15.83 26.61 -0.68
N MET A 410 14.75 25.84 -0.81
CA MET A 410 13.40 26.26 -0.46
C MET A 410 13.21 26.50 1.03
N SER A 411 13.92 25.76 1.89
CA SER A 411 13.90 25.96 3.34
C SER A 411 14.91 27.01 3.82
N SER A 412 15.65 27.67 2.91
CA SER A 412 16.75 28.59 3.26
C SER A 412 17.77 27.94 4.20
N GLY A 413 18.04 26.64 4.00
CA GLY A 413 18.95 25.84 4.81
C GLY A 413 18.40 25.41 6.18
N ALA A 414 17.16 25.76 6.52
CA ALA A 414 16.54 25.29 7.76
C ALA A 414 16.34 23.77 7.73
N PRO A 415 16.69 23.05 8.81
CA PRO A 415 16.44 21.61 8.91
C PRO A 415 14.96 21.27 8.76
N LEU A 416 14.62 20.28 7.94
CA LEU A 416 13.23 19.97 7.62
C LEU A 416 12.37 19.61 8.85
N ASN A 417 12.98 19.00 9.86
CA ASN A 417 12.29 18.60 11.09
C ASN A 417 11.92 19.77 12.01
N THR A 418 12.38 20.99 11.74
CA THR A 418 11.98 22.20 12.48
C THR A 418 10.84 22.97 11.81
N LEU A 419 10.50 22.64 10.56
CA LEU A 419 9.43 23.27 9.83
C LEU A 419 8.06 22.74 10.27
N SER A 420 7.03 23.60 10.19
CA SER A 420 5.64 23.17 10.42
C SER A 420 5.18 22.20 9.33
N LEU A 421 4.20 21.35 9.65
CA LEU A 421 3.60 20.44 8.67
C LEU A 421 3.02 21.21 7.47
N GLU A 422 2.45 22.39 7.69
CA GLU A 422 1.93 23.25 6.61
C GLU A 422 3.04 23.68 5.65
N THR A 423 4.18 24.16 6.17
CA THR A 423 5.33 24.51 5.34
C THR A 423 5.86 23.31 4.56
N LEU A 424 5.94 22.13 5.20
CA LEU A 424 6.36 20.89 4.55
C LEU A 424 5.39 20.46 3.44
N GLN A 425 4.09 20.67 3.63
CA GLN A 425 3.06 20.42 2.62
C GLN A 425 3.20 21.37 1.41
N GLU A 426 3.55 22.65 1.63
CA GLU A 426 3.83 23.61 0.55
C GLU A 426 5.08 23.21 -0.24
N ILE A 427 6.18 22.89 0.45
CA ILE A 427 7.42 22.41 -0.16
C ILE A 427 7.16 21.17 -1.03
N ASN A 428 6.50 20.15 -0.46
CA ASN A 428 6.16 18.92 -1.19
C ASN A 428 5.28 19.21 -2.42
N ALA A 429 4.31 20.12 -2.31
CA ALA A 429 3.44 20.45 -3.43
C ALA A 429 4.18 21.16 -4.57
N GLU A 430 5.07 22.11 -4.25
CA GLU A 430 5.90 22.79 -5.25
C GLU A 430 6.85 21.82 -5.96
N LEU A 431 7.53 20.95 -5.19
CA LEU A 431 8.43 19.93 -5.75
C LEU A 431 7.71 18.91 -6.64
N ARG A 432 6.42 18.63 -6.36
CA ARG A 432 5.59 17.76 -7.20
C ARG A 432 5.01 18.47 -8.43
N ALA A 433 4.92 19.81 -8.38
CA ALA A 433 4.40 20.64 -9.46
C ALA A 433 5.47 21.00 -10.49
N SER A 434 6.75 21.05 -10.09
CA SER A 434 7.88 21.06 -11.01
C SER A 434 7.97 19.73 -11.78
N ASP A 435 8.75 19.66 -12.87
CA ASP A 435 9.01 18.39 -13.56
C ASP A 435 9.95 17.52 -12.71
N PRO A 436 9.47 16.47 -12.01
CA PRO A 436 10.32 15.74 -11.07
C PRO A 436 11.37 14.87 -11.79
N ARG A 437 11.32 14.78 -13.13
CA ARG A 437 12.39 14.13 -13.92
C ARG A 437 13.70 14.91 -13.88
N THR A 438 13.68 16.21 -13.57
CA THR A 438 14.91 17.00 -13.44
C THR A 438 15.83 16.43 -12.36
N PHE A 439 15.28 15.85 -11.29
CA PHE A 439 16.06 15.24 -10.22
C PHE A 439 16.82 13.98 -10.67
N LEU A 440 16.47 13.37 -11.80
CA LEU A 440 17.19 12.20 -12.35
C LEU A 440 18.40 12.58 -13.22
N ARG A 441 18.55 13.86 -13.58
CA ARG A 441 19.62 14.33 -14.47
C ARG A 441 20.97 14.37 -13.74
N GLU A 442 22.04 14.20 -14.51
CA GLU A 442 23.40 14.50 -14.04
C GLU A 442 23.54 16.02 -13.91
N SER A 443 24.12 16.45 -12.78
CA SER A 443 24.30 17.85 -12.39
C SER A 443 25.27 18.59 -13.30
#